data_AF-A0A6P2RY79-F1
#
_entry.id   AF-A0A6P2RY79-F1
#
_cell.length_a   1.000
_cell.length_b   1.000
_cell.length_c   1.000
_cell.angle_alpha   90.00
_cell.angle_beta   90.00
_cell.angle_gamma   90.00
#
_symmetry.space_group_name_H-M   'P 1'
#
loop_
_entity.id
_entity.type
_entity.pdbx_description
1 polymer ?
#
loop_
_entity_poly.entity_id
_entity_poly.type
_entity_poly.pdbx_seq_one_letter_code
_entity_poly.pdbx_strand_id
1 'polypeptide(L)'
;MTPTETADLVALLQKRRGLRSVKLHQNSLGKNPERTIPILNALASVDALQMINVAANNLGSDADVTAAAIDFVKKAKNLESINMNDNFGERDGENSTKIMGHYVKIENITSLEFRGNWLRWHPEGADALAKMLGEGSSLKLKSIDLGENFSFRHERRDDVECAPR
;
A
#
# COMPACT_ATOMS: atom_id res chain seq x y z
N MET A 1 0.29 20.87 -1.03
CA MET A 1 1.52 20.84 -1.84
C MET A 1 1.14 21.30 -3.23
N THR A 2 1.82 22.31 -3.76
CA THR A 2 1.60 22.83 -5.11
C THR A 2 2.24 21.90 -6.15
N PRO A 3 1.89 22.03 -7.44
CA PRO A 3 2.59 21.31 -8.51
C PRO A 3 4.10 21.58 -8.52
N THR A 4 4.52 22.83 -8.27
CA THR A 4 5.93 23.22 -8.17
C THR A 4 6.64 22.51 -7.02
N GLU A 5 6.03 22.49 -5.83
CA GLU A 5 6.60 21.78 -4.67
C GLU A 5 6.71 20.27 -4.92
N THR A 6 5.76 19.69 -5.67
CA THR A 6 5.81 18.27 -6.07
C THR A 6 6.98 18.02 -7.01
N ALA A 7 7.16 18.88 -8.02
CA ALA A 7 8.27 18.78 -8.97
C ALA A 7 9.64 18.93 -8.27
N ASP A 8 9.76 19.87 -7.34
CA ASP A 8 10.98 20.08 -6.56
C ASP A 8 11.30 18.86 -5.70
N LEU A 9 10.29 18.27 -5.04
CA LEU A 9 10.45 17.03 -4.29
C LEU A 9 10.91 15.87 -5.18
N VAL A 10 10.29 15.70 -6.35
CA VAL A 10 10.68 14.65 -7.32
C VAL A 10 12.14 14.83 -7.74
N ALA A 11 12.54 16.05 -8.10
CA ALA A 11 13.91 16.36 -8.49
C ALA A 11 14.91 16.12 -7.35
N LEU A 12 14.52 16.39 -6.10
CA LEU A 12 15.33 16.10 -4.93
C LEU A 12 15.49 14.59 -4.73
N LEU A 13 14.40 13.82 -4.76
CA LEU A 13 14.43 12.35 -4.57
C LEU A 13 15.36 11.68 -5.58
N GLN A 14 15.27 12.05 -6.87
CA GLN A 14 16.10 11.49 -7.94
C GLN A 14 17.61 11.76 -7.77
N LYS A 15 17.97 12.84 -7.06
CA LYS A 15 19.38 13.19 -6.78
C LYS A 15 19.94 12.47 -5.54
N ARG A 16 19.10 11.87 -4.70
CA ARG A 16 19.53 11.25 -3.44
C ARG A 16 19.94 9.79 -3.63
N ARG A 17 21.14 9.59 -4.17
CA ARG A 17 21.72 8.25 -4.40
C ARG A 17 21.90 7.39 -3.15
N GLY A 18 21.95 8.00 -1.97
CA GLY A 18 22.09 7.30 -0.68
C GLY A 18 20.81 7.20 0.15
N LEU A 19 19.65 7.58 -0.40
CA LEU A 19 18.40 7.56 0.35
C LEU A 19 17.93 6.11 0.55
N ARG A 20 17.98 5.64 1.80
CA ARG A 20 17.66 4.25 2.17
C ARG A 20 16.27 4.06 2.75
N SER A 21 15.69 5.11 3.34
CA SER A 21 14.40 5.02 4.03
C SER A 21 13.57 6.27 3.75
N VAL A 22 12.29 6.07 3.46
CA VAL A 22 11.31 7.15 3.26
C VAL A 22 10.07 6.87 4.09
N LYS A 23 9.57 7.91 4.80
CA LYS A 23 8.33 7.86 5.57
C LYS A 23 7.34 8.87 4.99
N LEU A 24 6.26 8.37 4.41
CA LEU A 24 5.13 9.12 3.84
C LEU A 24 3.81 8.81 4.54
N HIS A 25 3.81 8.20 5.72
CA HIS A 25 2.58 7.88 6.44
C HIS A 25 1.65 9.10 6.58
N GLN A 26 0.33 8.87 6.50
CA GLN A 26 -0.70 9.90 6.74
C GLN A 26 -0.60 11.14 5.82
N ASN A 27 -0.26 10.96 4.55
CA ASN A 27 -0.16 12.03 3.56
C ASN A 27 -1.35 12.10 2.59
N SER A 28 -2.38 11.28 2.77
CA SER A 28 -3.56 11.20 1.89
C SER A 28 -3.20 11.04 0.41
N LEU A 29 -2.16 10.23 0.12
CA LEU A 29 -1.65 10.07 -1.24
C LEU A 29 -2.71 9.53 -2.21
N GLY A 30 -3.57 8.62 -1.78
CA GLY A 30 -4.67 8.07 -2.58
C GLY A 30 -5.72 9.09 -3.04
N LYS A 31 -5.78 10.27 -2.41
CA LYS A 31 -6.73 11.34 -2.78
C LYS A 31 -6.10 12.43 -3.66
N ASN A 32 -4.83 12.30 -4.02
CA ASN A 32 -4.09 13.32 -4.77
C ASN A 32 -3.22 12.68 -5.87
N PRO A 33 -3.81 12.10 -6.93
CA PRO A 33 -3.07 11.38 -7.97
C PRO A 33 -1.95 12.21 -8.60
N GLU A 34 -2.22 13.49 -8.91
CA GLU A 34 -1.26 14.41 -9.54
C GLU A 34 0.01 14.64 -8.72
N ARG A 35 -0.08 14.50 -7.40
CA ARG A 35 1.07 14.57 -6.50
C ARG A 35 1.72 13.21 -6.29
N THR A 36 0.89 12.19 -6.10
CA THR A 36 1.32 10.87 -5.65
C THR A 36 2.06 10.09 -6.72
N ILE A 37 1.54 10.09 -7.95
CA ILE A 37 2.12 9.31 -9.05
C ILE A 37 3.56 9.76 -9.34
N PRO A 38 3.87 11.06 -9.48
CA PRO A 38 5.26 11.51 -9.65
C PRO A 38 6.17 11.12 -8.48
N ILE A 39 5.68 11.20 -7.24
CA ILE A 39 6.47 10.83 -6.06
C ILE A 39 6.81 9.33 -6.06
N LEU A 40 5.83 8.46 -6.32
CA LEU A 40 6.04 7.01 -6.39
C LEU A 40 7.00 6.64 -7.53
N ASN A 41 6.86 7.28 -8.69
CA ASN A 41 7.78 7.09 -9.83
C ASN A 41 9.20 7.54 -9.51
N ALA A 42 9.36 8.66 -8.79
CA ALA A 42 10.67 9.15 -8.36
C ALA A 42 11.32 8.17 -7.37
N LEU A 43 10.57 7.69 -6.38
CA LEU A 43 11.05 6.73 -5.39
C LEU A 43 11.44 5.38 -6.02
N ALA A 44 10.71 4.93 -7.05
CA ALA A 44 11.03 3.72 -7.80
C ALA A 44 12.41 3.78 -8.48
N SER A 45 12.91 5.00 -8.77
CA SER A 45 14.23 5.23 -9.36
C SER A 45 15.37 5.36 -8.34
N VAL A 46 15.06 5.35 -7.04
CA VAL A 46 16.07 5.45 -5.98
C VAL A 46 16.62 4.07 -5.69
N ASP A 47 17.72 3.70 -6.35
CA ASP A 47 18.32 2.37 -6.23
C ASP A 47 18.69 2.00 -4.78
N ALA A 48 19.09 2.95 -3.94
CA ALA A 48 19.47 2.67 -2.56
C ALA A 48 18.28 2.49 -1.60
N LEU A 49 17.03 2.65 -2.06
CA LEU A 49 15.86 2.60 -1.20
C LEU A 49 15.60 1.18 -0.70
N GLN A 50 15.68 1.00 0.62
CA GLN A 50 15.48 -0.29 1.29
C GLN A 50 14.20 -0.33 2.12
N MET A 51 13.70 0.82 2.57
CA MET A 51 12.50 0.89 3.40
C MET A 51 11.57 2.01 2.95
N ILE A 52 10.28 1.70 2.91
CA ILE A 52 9.25 2.72 2.72
C ILE A 52 8.08 2.52 3.69
N ASN A 53 7.63 3.60 4.29
CA ASN A 53 6.39 3.63 5.06
C ASN A 53 5.38 4.53 4.35
N VAL A 54 4.33 3.93 3.81
CA VAL A 54 3.20 4.62 3.17
C VAL A 54 1.90 4.32 3.92
N ALA A 55 1.95 4.01 5.22
CA ALA A 55 0.77 3.73 6.03
C ALA A 55 -0.29 4.85 5.98
N ALA A 56 -1.56 4.51 6.10
CA ALA A 56 -2.66 5.47 6.23
C ALA A 56 -2.70 6.51 5.10
N ASN A 57 -2.49 6.08 3.86
CA ASN A 57 -2.50 6.96 2.70
C ASN A 57 -3.67 6.74 1.75
N ASN A 58 -4.53 5.77 2.04
CA ASN A 58 -5.69 5.45 1.20
C ASN A 58 -5.31 5.07 -0.24
N LEU A 59 -4.15 4.46 -0.47
CA LEU A 59 -3.61 4.20 -1.82
C LEU A 59 -4.58 3.42 -2.74
N GLY A 60 -5.50 2.65 -2.18
CA GLY A 60 -6.55 1.94 -2.93
C GLY A 60 -7.75 2.79 -3.38
N SER A 61 -7.87 4.07 -2.99
CA SER A 61 -9.06 4.87 -3.32
C SER A 61 -9.11 5.42 -4.74
N ASP A 62 -7.99 5.38 -5.46
CA ASP A 62 -7.89 5.87 -6.83
C ASP A 62 -7.14 4.84 -7.69
N ALA A 63 -7.65 4.57 -8.89
CA ALA A 63 -7.14 3.51 -9.75
C ALA A 63 -5.72 3.83 -10.28
N ASP A 64 -5.44 5.09 -10.61
CA ASP A 64 -4.14 5.51 -11.13
C ASP A 64 -3.08 5.52 -10.03
N VAL A 65 -3.45 5.96 -8.82
CA VAL A 65 -2.58 5.85 -7.64
C VAL A 65 -2.29 4.38 -7.32
N THR A 66 -3.30 3.53 -7.36
CA THR A 66 -3.15 2.07 -7.14
C THR A 66 -2.18 1.47 -8.15
N ALA A 67 -2.35 1.79 -9.44
CA ALA A 67 -1.46 1.33 -10.50
C ALA A 67 -0.02 1.84 -10.30
N ALA A 68 0.17 3.09 -9.92
CA ALA A 68 1.48 3.66 -9.63
C ALA A 68 2.13 3.02 -8.39
N ALA A 69 1.35 2.70 -7.36
CA ALA A 69 1.85 1.98 -6.18
C ALA A 69 2.33 0.58 -6.58
N ILE A 70 1.55 -0.16 -7.37
CA ILE A 70 1.93 -1.48 -7.89
C ILE A 70 3.24 -1.39 -8.70
N ASP A 71 3.34 -0.41 -9.59
CA ASP A 71 4.52 -0.22 -10.44
C ASP A 71 5.76 0.17 -9.61
N PHE A 72 5.59 1.02 -8.60
CA PHE A 72 6.64 1.36 -7.64
C PHE A 72 7.20 0.11 -6.96
N VAL A 73 6.35 -0.75 -6.38
CA VAL A 73 6.84 -1.93 -5.65
C VAL A 73 7.52 -2.93 -6.61
N LYS A 74 7.06 -3.05 -7.87
CA LYS A 74 7.72 -3.87 -8.89
C LYS A 74 9.11 -3.33 -9.31
N LYS A 75 9.27 -2.00 -9.35
CA LYS A 75 10.50 -1.33 -9.80
C LYS A 75 11.52 -1.12 -8.69
N ALA A 76 11.08 -1.01 -7.43
CA ALA A 76 11.95 -0.79 -6.27
C ALA A 76 12.72 -2.07 -5.91
N LYS A 77 13.73 -2.42 -6.72
CA LYS A 77 14.44 -3.70 -6.65
C LYS A 77 15.14 -3.96 -5.32
N ASN A 78 15.58 -2.93 -4.61
CA ASN A 78 16.31 -3.10 -3.34
C ASN A 78 15.43 -2.90 -2.11
N LEU A 79 14.10 -2.81 -2.29
CA LEU A 79 13.17 -2.63 -1.19
C LEU A 79 13.07 -3.92 -0.36
N GLU A 80 13.44 -3.81 0.91
CA GLU A 80 13.47 -4.92 1.88
C GLU A 80 12.29 -4.85 2.86
N SER A 81 11.80 -3.64 3.16
CA SER A 81 10.74 -3.40 4.11
C SER A 81 9.70 -2.42 3.59
N ILE A 82 8.44 -2.79 3.73
CA ILE A 82 7.32 -1.95 3.33
C ILE A 82 6.25 -1.93 4.43
N ASN A 83 5.80 -0.73 4.77
CA ASN A 83 4.61 -0.54 5.60
C ASN A 83 3.47 0.04 4.74
N MET A 84 2.44 -0.78 4.56
CA MET A 84 1.20 -0.52 3.81
C MET A 84 -0.03 -0.52 4.73
N ASN A 85 0.13 -0.35 6.04
CA ASN A 85 -1.01 -0.36 6.97
C ASN A 85 -2.08 0.65 6.54
N ASP A 86 -3.36 0.32 6.70
CA ASP A 86 -4.49 1.25 6.50
C ASP A 86 -4.51 1.96 5.13
N ASN A 87 -4.26 1.23 4.04
CA ASN A 87 -4.22 1.80 2.67
C ASN A 87 -5.41 1.41 1.79
N PHE A 88 -6.23 0.46 2.22
CA PHE A 88 -7.22 -0.19 1.36
C PHE A 88 -8.57 0.54 1.27
N GLY A 89 -8.67 1.71 1.91
CA GLY A 89 -9.78 2.64 1.69
C GLY A 89 -11.15 2.09 2.03
N GLU A 90 -12.16 2.48 1.25
CA GLU A 90 -13.58 2.17 1.52
C GLU A 90 -13.91 0.68 1.31
N ARG A 91 -14.99 0.21 1.96
CA ARG A 91 -15.40 -1.20 2.06
C ARG A 91 -15.44 -1.97 0.73
N ASP A 92 -15.63 -1.28 -0.40
CA ASP A 92 -15.85 -1.88 -1.73
C ASP A 92 -14.65 -1.71 -2.68
N GLY A 93 -13.47 -1.36 -2.16
CA GLY A 93 -12.29 -1.04 -2.98
C GLY A 93 -11.67 -2.23 -3.73
N GLU A 94 -12.13 -2.51 -4.95
CA GLU A 94 -11.51 -3.49 -5.88
C GLU A 94 -10.02 -3.19 -6.13
N ASN A 95 -9.64 -1.91 -6.12
CA ASN A 95 -8.28 -1.46 -6.36
C ASN A 95 -7.31 -1.91 -5.26
N SER A 96 -7.82 -2.00 -4.03
CA SER A 96 -7.04 -2.31 -2.85
C SER A 96 -6.47 -3.73 -2.95
N THR A 97 -7.29 -4.74 -3.23
CA THR A 97 -6.84 -6.15 -3.35
C THR A 97 -5.88 -6.38 -4.53
N LYS A 98 -5.93 -5.56 -5.58
CA LYS A 98 -4.97 -5.61 -6.71
C LYS A 98 -3.53 -5.39 -6.25
N ILE A 99 -3.30 -4.48 -5.29
CA ILE A 99 -1.96 -4.22 -4.76
C ILE A 99 -1.35 -5.50 -4.17
N MET A 100 -2.12 -6.27 -3.39
CA MET A 100 -1.66 -7.54 -2.80
C MET A 100 -1.27 -8.58 -3.84
N GLY A 101 -2.09 -8.75 -4.88
CA GLY A 101 -1.85 -9.73 -5.94
C GLY A 101 -0.52 -9.54 -6.68
N HIS A 102 0.09 -8.36 -6.59
CA HIS A 102 1.37 -8.07 -7.24
C HIS A 102 2.59 -8.31 -6.36
N TYR A 103 2.44 -8.52 -5.05
CA TYR A 103 3.57 -8.89 -4.18
C TYR A 103 4.09 -10.30 -4.42
N VAL A 104 3.30 -11.17 -5.07
CA VAL A 104 3.66 -12.56 -5.40
C VAL A 104 5.04 -12.68 -6.08
N LYS A 105 5.45 -11.69 -6.86
CA LYS A 105 6.70 -11.75 -7.67
C LYS A 105 7.87 -10.96 -7.09
N ILE A 106 7.78 -10.55 -5.82
CA ILE A 106 8.78 -9.64 -5.22
C ILE A 106 9.71 -10.43 -4.32
N GLU A 107 10.98 -10.53 -4.71
CA GLU A 107 11.93 -11.42 -4.05
C GLU A 107 12.66 -10.80 -2.86
N ASN A 108 12.73 -9.48 -2.80
CA ASN A 108 13.62 -8.77 -1.89
C ASN A 108 12.93 -8.28 -0.61
N ILE A 109 11.60 -8.27 -0.57
CA ILE A 109 10.84 -7.88 0.62
C ILE A 109 10.95 -8.99 1.67
N THR A 110 11.47 -8.62 2.83
CA THR A 110 11.61 -9.49 4.01
C THR A 110 10.74 -9.05 5.18
N SER A 111 10.23 -7.82 5.17
CA SER A 111 9.30 -7.31 6.18
C SER A 111 8.12 -6.59 5.52
N LEU A 112 6.91 -7.04 5.84
CA LEU A 112 5.66 -6.49 5.30
C LEU A 112 4.69 -6.14 6.44
N GLU A 113 4.39 -4.86 6.63
CA GLU A 113 3.31 -4.42 7.51
C GLU A 113 2.06 -4.15 6.68
N PHE A 114 0.99 -4.89 6.96
CA PHE A 114 -0.26 -4.87 6.20
C PHE A 114 -1.50 -4.77 7.09
N ARG A 115 -1.34 -4.29 8.32
CA ARG A 115 -2.40 -4.15 9.32
C ARG A 115 -3.53 -3.24 8.84
N GLY A 116 -4.76 -3.54 9.25
CA GLY A 116 -5.89 -2.60 9.12
C GLY A 116 -6.33 -2.32 7.68
N ASN A 117 -6.03 -3.23 6.75
CA ASN A 117 -6.47 -3.15 5.35
C ASN A 117 -7.82 -3.84 5.09
N TRP A 118 -8.57 -4.15 6.15
CA TRP A 118 -9.98 -4.60 6.09
C TRP A 118 -10.28 -5.73 5.09
N LEU A 119 -9.34 -6.64 4.87
CA LEU A 119 -9.42 -7.70 3.84
C LEU A 119 -10.69 -8.55 3.89
N ARG A 120 -11.32 -8.71 5.06
CA ARG A 120 -12.61 -9.40 5.19
C ARG A 120 -13.75 -8.74 4.39
N TRP A 121 -13.71 -7.42 4.24
CA TRP A 121 -14.78 -6.65 3.60
C TRP A 121 -14.63 -6.60 2.07
N HIS A 122 -13.45 -6.96 1.56
CA HIS A 122 -13.19 -7.05 0.14
C HIS A 122 -13.47 -8.47 -0.37
N PRO A 123 -14.30 -8.65 -1.41
CA PRO A 123 -14.68 -9.97 -1.92
C PRO A 123 -13.47 -10.88 -2.24
N GLU A 124 -12.38 -10.31 -2.74
CA GLU A 124 -11.14 -11.02 -3.09
C GLU A 124 -10.02 -10.88 -2.06
N GLY A 125 -10.27 -10.26 -0.89
CA GLY A 125 -9.21 -9.91 0.05
C GLY A 125 -8.50 -11.14 0.65
N ALA A 126 -9.26 -12.15 1.06
CA ALA A 126 -8.70 -13.41 1.55
C ALA A 126 -7.93 -14.17 0.45
N ASP A 127 -8.46 -14.20 -0.77
CA ASP A 127 -7.83 -14.88 -1.91
C ASP A 127 -6.54 -14.18 -2.36
N ALA A 128 -6.53 -12.84 -2.36
CA ALA A 128 -5.34 -12.06 -2.67
C ALA A 128 -4.23 -12.30 -1.63
N LEU A 129 -4.60 -12.37 -0.34
CA LEU A 129 -3.69 -12.74 0.73
C LEU A 129 -3.15 -14.16 0.56
N ALA A 130 -4.03 -15.12 0.29
CA ALA A 130 -3.66 -16.52 0.08
C ALA A 130 -2.71 -16.67 -1.12
N LYS A 131 -2.95 -15.96 -2.23
CA LYS A 131 -2.04 -15.95 -3.40
C LYS A 131 -0.70 -15.30 -3.07
N MET A 132 -0.70 -14.20 -2.32
CA MET A 132 0.52 -13.51 -1.90
C MET A 132 1.41 -14.40 -1.03
N LEU A 133 0.82 -15.19 -0.13
CA LEU A 133 1.55 -16.02 0.85
C LEU A 133 1.69 -17.49 0.46
N GLY A 134 0.93 -17.95 -0.53
CA GLY A 134 0.81 -19.35 -0.91
C GLY A 134 1.92 -19.85 -1.83
N GLU A 135 1.75 -21.09 -2.29
CA GLU A 135 2.68 -21.75 -3.20
C GLU A 135 2.82 -20.95 -4.51
N GLY A 136 4.07 -20.71 -4.92
CA GLY A 136 4.41 -19.90 -6.10
C GLY A 136 4.70 -18.43 -5.81
N SER A 137 4.60 -17.99 -4.56
CA SER A 137 5.13 -16.69 -4.14
C SER A 137 6.66 -16.69 -4.05
N SER A 138 7.29 -15.64 -4.57
CA SER A 138 8.72 -15.40 -4.46
C SER A 138 9.12 -14.64 -3.18
N LEU A 139 8.16 -14.28 -2.34
CA LEU A 139 8.39 -13.52 -1.11
C LEU A 139 9.28 -14.29 -0.12
N LYS A 140 10.27 -13.60 0.45
CA LYS A 140 11.18 -14.14 1.47
C LYS A 140 10.94 -13.48 2.83
N LEU A 141 9.68 -13.44 3.25
CA LEU A 141 9.26 -12.76 4.47
C LEU A 141 9.88 -13.42 5.71
N LYS A 142 10.53 -12.59 6.53
CA LYS A 142 10.95 -12.89 7.90
C LYS A 142 9.93 -12.39 8.92
N SER A 143 9.17 -11.36 8.54
CA SER A 143 8.14 -10.74 9.37
C SER A 143 6.95 -10.32 8.52
N ILE A 144 5.76 -10.56 9.04
CA ILE A 144 4.51 -10.03 8.48
C ILE A 144 3.57 -9.61 9.61
N ASP A 145 3.01 -8.41 9.52
CA ASP A 145 1.91 -7.96 10.38
C ASP A 145 0.62 -7.91 9.56
N LEU A 146 -0.34 -8.77 9.90
CA LEU A 146 -1.67 -8.84 9.29
C LEU A 146 -2.79 -8.43 10.26
N GLY A 147 -2.45 -7.77 11.38
CA GLY A 147 -3.40 -7.39 12.41
C GLY A 147 -4.63 -6.66 11.85
N GLU A 148 -5.77 -6.82 12.51
CA GLU A 148 -6.99 -6.04 12.24
C GLU A 148 -7.62 -6.19 10.83
N ASN A 149 -7.07 -7.02 9.93
CA ASN A 149 -7.65 -7.28 8.61
C ASN A 149 -8.96 -8.08 8.64
N PHE A 150 -9.13 -8.91 9.66
CA PHE A 150 -10.30 -9.79 9.84
C PHE A 150 -11.05 -9.53 11.16
N SER A 151 -10.74 -8.41 11.84
CA SER A 151 -11.33 -8.10 13.14
C SER A 151 -12.77 -7.57 13.02
N PHE A 152 -13.61 -7.90 14.01
CA PHE A 152 -15.02 -7.46 14.10
C PHE A 152 -15.19 -6.06 14.69
N ARG A 153 -14.09 -5.38 15.08
CA ARG A 153 -14.13 -4.17 15.94
C ARG A 153 -14.81 -2.94 15.32
N HIS A 154 -15.31 -3.00 14.09
CA HIS A 154 -15.99 -1.89 13.40
C HIS A 154 -17.43 -2.23 12.95
N GLU A 155 -18.07 -3.22 13.57
CA GLU A 155 -19.54 -3.25 13.62
C GLU A 155 -20.01 -2.02 14.41
N ARG A 156 -20.15 -0.89 13.71
CA ARG A 156 -20.97 0.22 14.21
C ARG A 156 -22.37 -0.34 14.43
N ARG A 157 -22.90 -0.07 15.63
CA ARG A 157 -24.20 -0.48 16.15
C ARG A 157 -25.39 0.14 15.41
N ASP A 158 -25.32 0.32 14.10
CA ASP A 158 -26.34 1.04 13.34
C ASP A 158 -27.35 0.09 12.66
N ASP A 159 -27.17 -1.24 12.78
CA ASP A 159 -28.06 -2.25 12.17
C ASP A 159 -29.12 -2.82 13.14
N VAL A 160 -29.43 -2.13 14.25
CA VAL A 160 -30.51 -2.55 15.18
C VAL A 160 -31.67 -1.57 15.17
N GLU A 161 -32.22 -1.22 14.00
CA GLU A 161 -33.58 -0.67 13.91
C GLU A 161 -34.26 -1.16 12.63
N CYS A 162 -34.86 -2.35 12.68
CA CYS A 162 -36.08 -2.69 11.94
C CYS A 162 -36.62 -4.03 12.45
N ALA A 163 -37.35 -4.00 13.57
CA ALA A 163 -38.37 -4.99 13.86
C ALA A 163 -39.73 -4.29 13.67
N PRO A 164 -40.61 -4.78 12.78
CA PRO A 164 -41.93 -4.18 12.60
C PRO A 164 -42.78 -4.45 13.85
N ARG A 165 -43.54 -3.43 14.28
CA ARG A 165 -44.67 -3.61 15.19
C ARG A 165 -45.90 -4.04 14.41
#